data_AF-A0A949B720-F1
#
_entry.id   AF-A0A949B720-F1
#
_cell.length_a   1.000
_cell.length_b   1.000
_cell.length_c   1.000
_cell.angle_alpha   90.00
_cell.angle_beta   90.00
_cell.angle_gamma   90.00
#
_symmetry.space_group_name_H-M   'P 1'
#
loop_
_entity.id
_entity.type
_entity.pdbx_description
1 polymer ?
#
loop_
_entity_poly.entity_id
_entity_poly.type
_entity_poly.pdbx_seq_one_letter_code
_entity_poly.pdbx_strand_id
1 'polypeptide(L)'
;MEKDKPLNNKESVNKPNPIVDRPYFEFNDLKKGQEEHGHFVIRNIGGLYSSFEIFVLEKDPFVKIISSAPQHDNQPDKFPMKVCFEAKAEDWSRRYLNTIIIRIDNEDEKVIVELDTQTKPVNDFAHIIEPGYMRKITSLINKIEKKSSAEISVVTIESLEGKTIEKYSNELFNTWGIGKEDKNNGILFLIDINENKYRIEVGLGLEKLISPDFISSLFNQFDTPYFKVKKFGSGIYKTIGRIADKIYKSSK
;
A
#
# COMPACT_ATOMS: atom_id res chain seq x y z
N MET A 1 -2.74 56.00 53.39
CA MET A 1 -1.95 54.97 52.68
C MET A 1 -2.60 53.67 53.07
N GLU A 2 -3.43 53.09 52.21
CA GLU A 2 -3.00 52.12 51.20
C GLU A 2 -4.03 52.13 50.07
N LYS A 3 -3.59 52.20 48.81
CA LYS A 3 -4.47 52.19 47.64
C LYS A 3 -4.78 50.74 47.28
N ASP A 4 -6.06 50.39 47.25
CA ASP A 4 -6.55 49.16 46.63
C ASP A 4 -6.05 49.06 45.18
N LYS A 5 -5.27 48.01 44.89
CA LYS A 5 -4.99 47.57 43.53
C LYS A 5 -6.17 46.69 43.09
N PRO A 6 -6.79 46.92 41.92
CA PRO A 6 -7.76 45.97 41.41
C PRO A 6 -7.05 44.68 41.02
N LEU A 7 -7.56 43.54 41.53
CA LEU A 7 -7.20 42.22 41.03
C LEU A 7 -7.63 42.14 39.57
N ASN A 8 -6.64 42.06 38.68
CA ASN A 8 -6.84 41.85 37.26
C ASN A 8 -7.22 40.38 37.05
N ASN A 9 -8.52 40.06 37.11
CA ASN A 9 -9.05 38.80 36.61
C ASN A 9 -8.90 38.81 35.08
N LYS A 10 -7.75 38.36 34.59
CA LYS A 10 -7.66 37.89 33.21
C LYS A 10 -8.54 36.66 33.12
N GLU A 11 -9.78 36.84 32.66
CA GLU A 11 -10.53 35.75 32.06
C GLU A 11 -9.60 35.08 31.05
N SER A 12 -9.23 33.83 31.31
CA SER A 12 -8.52 33.04 30.31
C SER A 12 -9.48 32.87 29.15
N VAL A 13 -9.31 33.69 28.10
CA VAL A 13 -10.02 33.52 26.84
C VAL A 13 -9.81 32.07 26.43
N ASN A 14 -10.88 31.27 26.47
CA ASN A 14 -10.82 29.87 26.12
C ASN A 14 -10.36 29.83 24.66
N LYS A 15 -9.15 29.32 24.40
CA LYS A 15 -8.59 29.31 23.05
C LYS A 15 -9.40 28.34 22.18
N PRO A 16 -9.39 28.47 20.84
CA PRO A 16 -9.88 27.42 19.97
C PRO A 16 -9.23 26.07 20.30
N ASN A 17 -9.98 24.99 20.11
CA ASN A 17 -9.50 23.64 20.36
C ASN A 17 -10.12 22.70 19.32
N PRO A 18 -9.46 22.51 18.17
CA PRO A 18 -9.90 21.57 17.15
C PRO A 18 -9.84 20.13 17.66
N ILE A 19 -10.90 19.37 17.42
CA ILE A 19 -10.98 17.92 17.66
C ILE A 19 -11.50 17.25 16.40
N VAL A 20 -10.96 16.07 16.09
CA VAL A 20 -11.46 15.22 15.00
C VAL A 20 -12.02 13.91 15.53
N ASP A 21 -13.23 13.56 15.09
CA ASP A 21 -13.96 12.37 15.57
C ASP A 21 -13.41 11.05 15.01
N ARG A 22 -12.61 11.14 13.94
CA ARG A 22 -11.92 10.01 13.32
C ARG A 22 -10.55 10.47 12.78
N PRO A 23 -9.50 10.45 13.62
CA PRO A 23 -8.20 10.98 13.24
C PRO A 23 -7.32 9.97 12.48
N TYR A 24 -7.83 8.77 12.18
CA TYR A 24 -7.07 7.72 11.50
C TYR A 24 -7.91 6.95 10.48
N PHE A 25 -7.32 6.72 9.30
CA PHE A 25 -7.87 5.93 8.21
C PHE A 25 -6.79 5.00 7.67
N GLU A 26 -7.18 3.75 7.42
CA GLU A 26 -6.33 2.73 6.81
C GLU A 26 -7.12 2.04 5.72
N PHE A 27 -6.55 1.99 4.53
CA PHE A 27 -7.08 1.22 3.40
C PHE A 27 -6.00 0.24 2.94
N ASN A 28 -6.38 -1.02 2.79
CA ASN A 28 -5.45 -2.12 2.54
C ASN A 28 -5.77 -2.80 1.20
N ASP A 29 -4.78 -3.49 0.65
CA ASP A 29 -4.90 -4.33 -0.56
C ASP A 29 -5.42 -3.55 -1.79
N LEU A 30 -4.97 -2.30 -1.91
CA LEU A 30 -5.40 -1.41 -2.99
C LEU A 30 -4.82 -1.81 -4.34
N LYS A 31 -5.67 -1.83 -5.37
CA LYS A 31 -5.24 -2.06 -6.75
C LYS A 31 -4.68 -0.79 -7.36
N LYS A 32 -3.83 -0.92 -8.40
CA LYS A 32 -3.30 0.22 -9.15
C LYS A 32 -4.45 1.09 -9.67
N GLY A 33 -4.41 2.38 -9.33
CA GLY A 33 -5.42 3.36 -9.74
C GLY A 33 -6.77 3.26 -9.02
N GLN A 34 -6.92 2.37 -8.03
CA GLN A 34 -8.12 2.31 -7.19
C GLN A 34 -8.21 3.58 -6.34
N GLU A 35 -9.40 4.17 -6.33
CA GLU A 35 -9.75 5.37 -5.56
C GLU A 35 -10.55 4.95 -4.33
N GLU A 36 -10.14 5.46 -3.17
CA GLU A 36 -10.85 5.29 -1.92
C GLU A 36 -11.35 6.62 -1.40
N HIS A 37 -12.47 6.59 -0.69
CA HIS A 37 -13.06 7.79 -0.12
C HIS A 37 -13.19 7.65 1.40
N GLY A 38 -12.87 8.74 2.10
CA GLY A 38 -13.07 8.84 3.54
C GLY A 38 -13.72 10.16 3.91
N HIS A 39 -14.23 10.22 5.14
CA HIS A 39 -14.70 11.47 5.72
C HIS A 39 -14.48 11.48 7.23
N PHE A 40 -14.22 12.66 7.76
CA PHE A 40 -14.13 12.92 9.20
C PHE A 40 -14.93 14.16 9.55
N VAL A 41 -15.20 14.33 10.85
CA VAL A 41 -15.90 15.51 11.39
C VAL A 41 -14.94 16.26 12.29
N ILE A 42 -14.84 17.57 12.06
CA ILE A 42 -14.10 18.50 12.89
C ILE A 42 -15.07 19.17 13.85
N ARG A 43 -14.66 19.33 15.10
CA ARG A 43 -15.33 20.12 16.14
C ARG A 43 -14.36 21.16 16.69
N ASN A 44 -14.86 22.32 17.07
CA ASN A 44 -14.13 23.25 17.94
C ASN A 44 -14.82 23.22 19.31
N ILE A 45 -14.13 22.70 20.34
CA ILE A 45 -14.65 22.69 21.72
C ILE A 45 -14.10 23.84 22.57
N GLY A 46 -13.30 24.71 21.95
CA GLY A 46 -12.70 25.88 22.53
C GLY A 46 -13.56 27.13 22.37
N GLY A 47 -12.94 28.30 22.53
CA GLY A 47 -13.60 29.58 22.28
C GLY A 47 -13.64 29.98 20.80
N LEU A 48 -13.99 31.25 20.59
CA LEU A 48 -14.08 31.85 19.25
C LEU A 48 -12.73 31.78 18.53
N TYR A 49 -12.80 31.66 17.21
CA TYR A 49 -11.65 31.58 16.31
C TYR A 49 -11.76 32.64 15.22
N SER A 50 -10.63 33.01 14.61
CA SER A 50 -10.56 34.03 13.55
C SER A 50 -10.25 33.43 12.17
N SER A 51 -9.63 32.25 12.13
CA SER A 51 -9.16 31.60 10.92
C SER A 51 -9.26 30.09 11.00
N PHE A 52 -9.44 29.46 9.84
CA PHE A 52 -9.60 28.03 9.68
C PHE A 52 -9.01 27.56 8.36
N GLU A 53 -8.16 26.52 8.40
CA GLU A 53 -7.54 25.94 7.22
C GLU A 53 -7.50 24.41 7.31
N ILE A 54 -7.64 23.75 6.15
CA ILE A 54 -7.38 22.31 5.98
C ILE A 54 -6.38 22.15 4.85
N PHE A 55 -5.28 21.46 5.09
CA PHE A 55 -4.27 21.18 4.06
C PHE A 55 -3.56 19.85 4.31
N VAL A 56 -2.97 19.29 3.26
CA VAL A 56 -2.12 18.10 3.34
C VAL A 56 -0.67 18.57 3.41
N LEU A 57 0.12 18.02 4.34
CA LEU A 57 1.48 18.48 4.61
C LEU A 57 2.46 18.12 3.49
N GLU A 58 2.26 16.96 2.87
CA GLU A 58 3.18 16.37 1.91
C GLU A 58 3.13 17.06 0.53
N LYS A 59 4.30 17.21 -0.10
CA LYS A 59 4.48 17.94 -1.39
C LYS A 59 3.78 17.26 -2.58
N ASP A 60 3.65 15.94 -2.51
CA ASP A 60 3.04 15.09 -3.53
C ASP A 60 2.06 14.13 -2.82
N PRO A 61 0.87 14.63 -2.44
CA PRO A 61 -0.04 13.86 -1.60
C PRO A 61 -0.87 12.88 -2.44
N PHE A 62 -1.05 11.67 -1.92
CA PHE A 62 -2.02 10.71 -2.45
C PHE A 62 -3.44 10.99 -1.94
N VAL A 63 -3.58 11.89 -0.96
CA VAL A 63 -4.86 12.34 -0.42
C VAL A 63 -5.24 13.70 -0.97
N LYS A 64 -6.50 13.86 -1.36
CA LYS A 64 -7.08 15.13 -1.80
C LYS A 64 -8.35 15.44 -1.04
N ILE A 65 -8.45 16.64 -0.46
CA ILE A 65 -9.70 17.13 0.12
C ILE A 65 -10.68 17.42 -1.03
N ILE A 66 -11.85 16.78 -0.99
CA ILE A 66 -12.89 16.92 -2.02
C ILE A 66 -13.88 18.01 -1.61
N SER A 67 -14.27 18.02 -0.33
CA SER A 67 -15.24 18.98 0.19
C SER A 67 -15.12 19.15 1.70
N SER A 68 -15.55 20.31 2.18
CA SER A 68 -15.73 20.61 3.59
C SER A 68 -17.00 21.44 3.76
N ALA A 69 -17.96 20.96 4.57
CA ALA A 69 -19.24 21.64 4.76
C ALA A 69 -19.74 21.50 6.22
N PRO A 70 -20.36 22.54 6.80
CA PRO A 70 -21.05 22.44 8.08
C PRO A 70 -22.11 21.33 8.04
N GLN A 71 -22.29 20.61 9.16
CA GLN A 71 -23.33 19.58 9.25
C GLN A 71 -24.73 20.15 9.55
N HIS A 72 -24.83 21.46 9.81
CA HIS A 72 -26.09 22.14 10.06
C HIS A 72 -26.36 23.17 8.97
N ASP A 73 -27.48 23.01 8.27
CA ASP A 73 -27.83 23.74 7.05
C ASP A 73 -27.98 25.27 7.23
N ASN A 74 -28.12 25.76 8.46
CA ASN A 74 -28.50 27.15 8.72
C ASN A 74 -27.38 28.05 9.24
N GLN A 75 -26.13 27.57 9.31
CA GLN A 75 -24.99 28.36 9.79
C GLN A 75 -23.71 28.02 9.01
N PRO A 76 -23.48 28.64 7.83
CA PRO A 76 -22.16 28.61 7.19
C PRO A 76 -21.09 29.05 8.21
N ASP A 77 -19.93 28.39 8.18
CA ASP A 77 -18.80 28.67 9.08
C ASP A 77 -18.99 28.28 10.55
N LYS A 78 -19.84 27.29 10.83
CA LYS A 78 -19.91 26.67 12.17
C LYS A 78 -19.57 25.19 12.16
N PHE A 79 -18.78 24.82 13.15
CA PHE A 79 -18.58 23.43 13.55
C PHE A 79 -19.88 22.86 14.15
N PRO A 80 -20.13 21.54 14.06
CA PRO A 80 -19.29 20.52 13.44
C PRO A 80 -19.25 20.62 11.92
N MET A 81 -18.07 20.38 11.34
CA MET A 81 -17.85 20.42 9.90
C MET A 81 -17.43 19.05 9.39
N LYS A 82 -18.14 18.53 8.38
CA LYS A 82 -17.78 17.30 7.69
C LYS A 82 -16.77 17.60 6.60
N VAL A 83 -15.67 16.87 6.58
CA VAL A 83 -14.64 16.92 5.54
C VAL A 83 -14.61 15.58 4.83
N CYS A 84 -14.71 15.60 3.51
CA CYS A 84 -14.56 14.43 2.65
C CYS A 84 -13.24 14.50 1.90
N PHE A 85 -12.56 13.36 1.79
CA PHE A 85 -11.32 13.23 1.06
C PHE A 85 -11.34 12.01 0.13
N GLU A 86 -10.52 12.08 -0.90
CA GLU A 86 -10.16 11.01 -1.83
C GLU A 86 -8.74 10.57 -1.52
N ALA A 87 -8.47 9.28 -1.60
CA ALA A 87 -7.12 8.73 -1.49
C ALA A 87 -6.86 7.83 -2.71
N LYS A 88 -5.78 8.09 -3.44
CA LYS A 88 -5.43 7.39 -4.68
C LYS A 88 -3.92 7.19 -4.77
N ALA A 89 -3.49 5.95 -4.95
CA ALA A 89 -2.08 5.63 -5.13
C ALA A 89 -1.70 5.51 -6.60
N GLU A 90 -0.59 6.16 -6.99
CA GLU A 90 0.00 6.05 -8.33
C GLU A 90 0.98 4.87 -8.43
N ASP A 91 1.82 4.68 -7.41
CA ASP A 91 2.79 3.58 -7.30
C ASP A 91 2.33 2.55 -6.26
N TRP A 92 1.95 1.37 -6.71
CA TRP A 92 1.35 0.34 -5.86
C TRP A 92 2.42 -0.50 -5.10
N SER A 93 3.72 -0.22 -5.27
CA SER A 93 4.82 -0.99 -4.65
C SER A 93 5.22 -0.54 -3.23
N ARG A 94 4.49 0.40 -2.61
CA ARG A 94 4.89 1.03 -1.34
C ARG A 94 3.72 1.30 -0.40
N ARG A 95 3.99 1.40 0.89
CA ARG A 95 3.01 1.96 1.84
C ARG A 95 3.01 3.48 1.74
N TYR A 96 1.82 4.07 1.77
CA TYR A 96 1.60 5.50 1.75
C TYR A 96 1.14 6.01 3.12
N LEU A 97 1.62 7.20 3.48
CA LEU A 97 1.24 7.91 4.69
C LEU A 97 1.14 9.41 4.39
N ASN A 98 -0.04 10.00 4.60
CA ASN A 98 -0.27 11.44 4.47
C ASN A 98 -0.94 11.96 5.73
N THR A 99 -0.60 13.19 6.09
CA THR A 99 -1.19 13.87 7.23
C THR A 99 -2.01 15.06 6.74
N ILE A 100 -3.31 15.01 6.98
CA ILE A 100 -4.18 16.18 6.84
C ILE A 100 -4.06 16.98 8.13
N ILE A 101 -3.72 18.26 8.01
CA ILE A 101 -3.69 19.23 9.10
C ILE A 101 -4.98 20.03 9.10
N ILE A 102 -5.59 20.13 10.28
CA ILE A 102 -6.71 21.01 10.57
C ILE A 102 -6.17 22.12 11.46
N ARG A 103 -6.15 23.34 10.96
CA ARG A 103 -5.68 24.51 11.72
C ARG A 103 -6.85 25.41 12.07
N ILE A 104 -7.01 25.70 13.36
CA ILE A 104 -7.88 26.77 13.85
C ILE A 104 -7.00 27.79 14.58
N ASP A 105 -6.87 28.98 14.00
CA ASP A 105 -5.87 29.98 14.40
C ASP A 105 -4.45 29.39 14.48
N ASN A 106 -3.92 29.15 15.68
CA ASN A 106 -2.57 28.61 15.88
C ASN A 106 -2.58 27.18 16.45
N GLU A 107 -3.74 26.55 16.49
CA GLU A 107 -3.93 25.21 17.07
C GLU A 107 -4.16 24.21 15.92
N ASP A 108 -3.32 23.18 15.87
CA ASP A 108 -3.33 22.14 14.83
C ASP A 108 -3.87 20.83 15.40
N GLU A 109 -4.78 20.19 14.66
CA GLU A 109 -5.17 18.80 14.85
C GLU A 109 -4.86 17.98 13.59
N LYS A 110 -4.61 16.68 13.76
CA LYS A 110 -4.09 15.82 12.68
C LYS A 110 -5.04 14.69 12.35
N VAL A 111 -5.15 14.40 11.06
CA VAL A 111 -5.74 13.16 10.56
C VAL A 111 -4.69 12.43 9.74
N ILE A 112 -4.44 11.18 10.11
CA ILE A 112 -3.52 10.29 9.42
C ILE A 112 -4.33 9.42 8.46
N VAL A 113 -3.89 9.37 7.21
CA VAL A 113 -4.42 8.44 6.21
C VAL A 113 -3.28 7.53 5.78
N GLU A 114 -3.55 6.23 5.78
CA GLU A 114 -2.62 5.21 5.32
C GLU A 114 -3.24 4.40 4.19
N LEU A 115 -2.46 4.20 3.12
CA LEU A 115 -2.77 3.22 2.09
C LEU A 115 -1.67 2.15 2.09
N ASP A 116 -2.04 0.91 2.37
CA ASP A 116 -1.20 -0.23 2.03
C ASP A 116 -1.57 -0.71 0.63
N THR A 117 -0.76 -0.29 -0.35
CA THR A 117 -0.90 -0.75 -1.73
C THR A 117 -0.06 -1.98 -1.99
N GLN A 118 0.75 -2.45 -1.02
CA GLN A 118 1.62 -3.59 -1.25
C GLN A 118 0.75 -4.80 -1.56
N THR A 119 0.71 -5.21 -2.82
CA THR A 119 0.65 -6.64 -3.04
C THR A 119 1.86 -7.19 -2.30
N LYS A 120 1.63 -8.03 -1.30
CA LYS A 120 2.73 -8.58 -0.52
C LYS A 120 3.63 -9.33 -1.52
N PRO A 121 4.95 -9.37 -1.33
CA PRO A 121 5.82 -10.20 -2.16
C PRO A 121 5.37 -11.67 -2.25
N VAL A 122 4.59 -12.13 -1.27
CA VAL A 122 3.96 -13.45 -1.25
C VAL A 122 2.48 -13.30 -0.90
N ASN A 123 1.59 -13.78 -1.78
CA ASN A 123 0.15 -13.81 -1.61
C ASN A 123 -0.30 -15.28 -1.65
N ASP A 124 -0.42 -15.90 -0.47
CA ASP A 124 -0.71 -17.32 -0.31
C ASP A 124 -2.21 -17.59 -0.11
N PHE A 125 -3.03 -17.37 -1.15
CA PHE A 125 -4.49 -17.57 -1.07
C PHE A 125 -4.90 -19.04 -0.97
N ALA A 126 -4.02 -19.97 -1.35
CA ALA A 126 -4.24 -21.40 -1.23
C ALA A 126 -3.76 -21.97 0.12
N HIS A 127 -3.14 -21.14 0.97
CA HIS A 127 -2.62 -21.53 2.28
C HIS A 127 -1.65 -22.73 2.24
N ILE A 128 -0.78 -22.77 1.23
CA ILE A 128 0.16 -23.88 0.98
C ILE A 128 1.61 -23.58 1.39
N ILE A 129 1.91 -22.36 1.84
CA ILE A 129 3.27 -21.93 2.20
C ILE A 129 3.42 -21.88 3.72
N GLU A 130 4.36 -22.65 4.26
CA GLU A 130 4.59 -22.64 5.70
C GLU A 130 5.11 -21.26 6.17
N PRO A 131 4.70 -20.75 7.35
CA PRO A 131 5.08 -19.40 7.80
C PRO A 131 6.59 -19.14 7.83
N GLY A 132 7.38 -20.19 8.10
CA GLY A 132 8.84 -20.12 8.05
C GLY A 132 9.40 -19.88 6.65
N TYR A 133 8.79 -20.45 5.61
CA TYR A 133 9.16 -20.22 4.22
C TYR A 133 8.60 -18.90 3.70
N MET A 134 7.38 -18.52 4.07
CA MET A 134 6.82 -17.22 3.72
C MET A 134 7.78 -16.08 4.10
N ARG A 135 8.26 -16.06 5.36
CA ARG A 135 9.28 -15.07 5.80
C ARG A 135 10.57 -15.13 5.00
N LYS A 136 11.06 -16.32 4.65
CA LYS A 136 12.30 -16.50 3.87
C LYS A 136 12.14 -15.98 2.44
N ILE A 137 11.01 -16.27 1.80
CA ILE A 137 10.69 -15.85 0.44
C ILE A 137 10.55 -14.33 0.41
N THR A 138 9.73 -13.74 1.29
CA THR A 138 9.58 -12.28 1.41
C THR A 138 10.93 -11.59 1.64
N SER A 139 11.74 -12.10 2.58
CA SER A 139 13.07 -11.53 2.85
C SER A 139 14.00 -11.59 1.62
N LEU A 140 13.95 -12.68 0.85
CA LEU A 140 14.75 -12.83 -0.36
C LEU A 140 14.27 -11.87 -1.46
N ILE A 141 12.96 -11.77 -1.70
CA ILE A 141 12.39 -10.85 -2.67
C ILE A 141 12.79 -9.40 -2.35
N ASN A 142 12.63 -8.97 -1.10
CA ASN A 142 13.01 -7.61 -0.69
C ASN A 142 14.51 -7.33 -0.89
N LYS A 143 15.37 -8.35 -0.74
CA LYS A 143 16.81 -8.23 -1.03
C LYS A 143 17.10 -8.13 -2.53
N ILE A 144 16.31 -8.79 -3.38
CA ILE A 144 16.41 -8.67 -4.83
C ILE A 144 16.03 -7.26 -5.24
N GLU A 145 14.86 -6.79 -4.83
CA GLU A 145 14.37 -5.44 -5.15
C GLU A 145 15.36 -4.37 -4.71
N LYS A 146 15.85 -4.43 -3.46
CA LYS A 146 16.85 -3.47 -2.96
C LYS A 146 18.14 -3.43 -3.78
N LYS A 147 18.54 -4.56 -4.39
CA LYS A 147 19.82 -4.67 -5.12
C LYS A 147 19.68 -4.40 -6.62
N SER A 148 18.54 -4.71 -7.24
CA SER A 148 18.36 -4.65 -8.69
C SER A 148 17.18 -3.82 -9.15
N SER A 149 16.37 -3.29 -8.22
CA SER A 149 15.06 -2.70 -8.46
C SER A 149 14.00 -3.63 -9.09
N ALA A 150 14.32 -4.92 -9.33
CA ALA A 150 13.37 -5.88 -9.87
C ALA A 150 12.33 -6.25 -8.81
N GLU A 151 11.06 -6.24 -9.20
CA GLU A 151 9.95 -6.60 -8.32
C GLU A 151 9.51 -8.02 -8.59
N ILE A 152 9.24 -8.78 -7.53
CA ILE A 152 8.81 -10.16 -7.65
C ILE A 152 7.57 -10.37 -6.77
N SER A 153 6.53 -10.95 -7.35
CA SER A 153 5.35 -11.40 -6.60
C SER A 153 5.17 -12.90 -6.75
N VAL A 154 5.00 -13.59 -5.62
CA VAL A 154 4.57 -14.99 -5.56
C VAL A 154 3.08 -15.01 -5.26
N VAL A 155 2.31 -15.77 -6.03
CA VAL A 155 0.87 -15.91 -5.84
C VAL A 155 0.50 -17.38 -5.91
N THR A 156 -0.25 -17.86 -4.91
CA THR A 156 -0.82 -19.20 -4.93
C THR A 156 -2.35 -19.09 -4.88
N ILE A 157 -3.03 -19.86 -5.71
CA ILE A 157 -4.50 -19.87 -5.84
C ILE A 157 -5.01 -21.31 -5.95
N GLU A 158 -6.31 -21.47 -5.72
CA GLU A 158 -7.02 -22.73 -5.86
C GLU A 158 -7.79 -22.85 -7.19
N SER A 159 -7.92 -21.77 -7.96
CA SER A 159 -8.71 -21.78 -9.19
C SER A 159 -8.30 -20.68 -10.15
N LEU A 160 -8.21 -21.02 -11.43
CA LEU A 160 -8.03 -20.09 -12.55
C LEU A 160 -9.37 -19.52 -13.07
N GLU A 161 -10.49 -19.80 -12.40
CA GLU A 161 -11.82 -19.30 -12.77
C GLU A 161 -12.22 -19.67 -14.21
N GLY A 162 -11.83 -20.86 -14.66
CA GLY A 162 -12.10 -21.35 -16.02
C GLY A 162 -11.19 -20.77 -17.11
N LYS A 163 -10.18 -19.96 -16.76
CA LYS A 163 -9.16 -19.46 -17.69
C LYS A 163 -7.97 -20.42 -17.77
N THR A 164 -7.17 -20.30 -18.83
CA THR A 164 -5.86 -20.96 -18.86
C THR A 164 -4.87 -20.22 -17.95
N ILE A 165 -3.82 -20.90 -17.49
CA ILE A 165 -2.84 -20.28 -16.59
C ILE A 165 -2.10 -19.12 -17.27
N GLU A 166 -1.89 -19.19 -18.58
CA GLU A 166 -1.29 -18.14 -19.40
C GLU A 166 -2.15 -16.88 -19.37
N LYS A 167 -3.45 -17.02 -19.66
CA LYS A 167 -4.37 -15.88 -19.66
C LYS A 167 -4.51 -15.29 -18.26
N TYR A 168 -4.71 -16.13 -17.25
CA TYR A 168 -4.89 -15.66 -15.88
C TYR A 168 -3.65 -14.94 -15.34
N SER A 169 -2.46 -15.55 -15.51
CA SER A 169 -1.21 -14.94 -15.03
C SER A 169 -0.88 -13.64 -15.73
N ASN A 170 -1.11 -13.54 -17.05
CA ASN A 170 -0.90 -12.30 -17.80
C ASN A 170 -1.86 -11.19 -17.36
N GLU A 171 -3.16 -11.50 -17.22
CA GLU A 171 -4.15 -10.55 -16.69
C GLU A 171 -3.78 -10.11 -15.27
N LEU A 172 -3.41 -11.04 -14.39
CA LEU A 172 -2.98 -10.75 -13.03
C LEU A 172 -1.74 -9.87 -12.99
N PHE A 173 -0.71 -10.20 -13.79
CA PHE A 173 0.54 -9.44 -13.89
C PHE A 173 0.27 -7.99 -14.26
N ASN A 174 -0.55 -7.75 -15.29
CA ASN A 174 -0.89 -6.42 -15.76
C ASN A 174 -1.83 -5.68 -14.80
N THR A 175 -2.83 -6.36 -14.23
CA THR A 175 -3.79 -5.75 -13.29
C THR A 175 -3.10 -5.31 -12.01
N TRP A 176 -2.18 -6.13 -11.50
CA TRP A 176 -1.38 -5.77 -10.34
C TRP A 176 -0.25 -4.82 -10.70
N GLY A 177 0.08 -4.67 -11.99
CA GLY A 177 1.09 -3.72 -12.45
C GLY A 177 2.52 -4.14 -12.12
N ILE A 178 2.79 -5.44 -11.98
CA ILE A 178 4.04 -5.99 -11.42
C ILE A 178 5.28 -5.49 -12.18
N GLY A 179 6.18 -4.81 -11.46
CA GLY A 179 7.35 -4.13 -12.01
C GLY A 179 7.27 -2.61 -11.89
N LYS A 180 8.43 -1.95 -11.87
CA LYS A 180 8.48 -0.48 -11.96
C LYS A 180 8.03 -0.03 -13.35
N GLU A 181 7.17 0.98 -13.40
CA GLU A 181 6.53 1.46 -14.64
C GLU A 181 7.52 1.88 -15.74
N ASP A 182 8.62 2.51 -15.34
CA ASP A 182 9.69 2.97 -16.23
C ASP A 182 10.64 1.85 -16.69
N LYS A 183 10.70 0.74 -15.94
CA LYS A 183 11.67 -0.34 -16.16
C LYS A 183 11.07 -1.63 -16.68
N ASN A 184 9.78 -1.85 -16.50
CA ASN A 184 9.08 -3.09 -16.85
C ASN A 184 9.81 -4.33 -16.30
N ASN A 185 10.26 -4.26 -15.05
CA ASN A 185 11.18 -5.22 -14.44
C ASN A 185 10.50 -6.10 -13.36
N GLY A 186 9.25 -6.46 -13.60
CA GLY A 186 8.46 -7.33 -12.74
C GLY A 186 8.62 -8.81 -13.07
N ILE A 187 8.43 -9.67 -12.07
CA ILE A 187 8.31 -11.12 -12.21
C ILE A 187 7.12 -11.60 -11.36
N LEU A 188 6.17 -12.29 -11.96
CA LEU A 188 5.14 -13.03 -11.24
C LEU A 188 5.48 -14.51 -11.24
N PHE A 189 5.42 -15.16 -10.09
CA PHE A 189 5.37 -16.60 -10.00
C PHE A 189 4.01 -17.05 -9.47
N LEU A 190 3.17 -17.54 -10.38
CA LEU A 190 1.82 -18.03 -10.10
C LEU A 190 1.81 -19.54 -9.95
N ILE A 191 1.09 -20.03 -8.93
CA ILE A 191 0.85 -21.44 -8.67
C ILE A 191 -0.65 -21.68 -8.50
N ASP A 192 -1.22 -22.53 -9.34
CA ASP A 192 -2.54 -23.13 -9.12
C ASP A 192 -2.35 -24.54 -8.53
N ILE A 193 -2.81 -24.71 -7.29
CA ILE A 193 -2.65 -25.97 -6.57
C ILE A 193 -3.59 -27.07 -7.06
N ASN A 194 -4.78 -26.72 -7.52
CA ASN A 194 -5.82 -27.71 -7.87
C ASN A 194 -5.56 -28.29 -9.26
N GLU A 195 -5.14 -27.46 -10.21
CA GLU A 195 -4.74 -27.94 -11.53
C GLU A 195 -3.26 -28.38 -11.58
N ASN A 196 -2.51 -28.20 -10.48
CA ASN A 196 -1.07 -28.43 -10.39
C ASN A 196 -0.31 -27.75 -11.54
N LYS A 197 -0.71 -26.52 -11.85
CA LYS A 197 -0.11 -25.67 -12.88
C LYS A 197 0.67 -24.55 -12.22
N TYR A 198 1.72 -24.10 -12.87
CA TYR A 198 2.50 -22.97 -12.41
C TYR A 198 3.04 -22.21 -13.60
N ARG A 199 3.31 -20.92 -13.40
CA ARG A 199 3.76 -20.04 -14.47
C ARG A 199 4.60 -18.91 -13.92
N ILE A 200 5.64 -18.55 -14.67
CA ILE A 200 6.42 -17.35 -14.43
C ILE A 200 6.14 -16.38 -15.56
N GLU A 201 5.59 -15.21 -15.23
CA GLU A 201 5.49 -14.06 -16.14
C GLU A 201 6.64 -13.10 -15.85
N VAL A 202 7.21 -12.52 -16.91
CA VAL A 202 8.39 -11.66 -16.83
C VAL A 202 8.10 -10.39 -17.63
N GLY A 203 8.36 -9.24 -17.02
CA GLY A 203 8.26 -7.96 -17.71
C GLY A 203 9.37 -7.78 -18.76
N LEU A 204 9.09 -7.01 -19.81
CA LEU A 204 9.97 -6.77 -20.97
C LEU A 204 11.40 -6.36 -20.58
N GLY A 205 11.57 -5.59 -19.50
CA GLY A 205 12.87 -5.13 -19.01
C GLY A 205 13.78 -6.26 -18.52
N LEU A 206 13.23 -7.45 -18.24
CA LEU A 206 13.96 -8.61 -17.76
C LEU A 206 14.00 -9.78 -18.75
N GLU A 207 13.31 -9.76 -19.88
CA GLU A 207 13.23 -10.92 -20.80
C GLU A 207 14.59 -11.39 -21.33
N LYS A 208 15.50 -10.46 -21.62
CA LYS A 208 16.87 -10.81 -22.07
C LYS A 208 17.66 -11.57 -20.99
N LEU A 209 17.33 -11.32 -19.73
CA LEU A 209 17.99 -11.91 -18.58
C LEU A 209 17.30 -13.19 -18.12
N ILE A 210 15.98 -13.15 -17.98
CA ILE A 210 15.09 -14.24 -17.56
C ILE A 210 14.39 -14.78 -18.81
N SER A 211 15.18 -15.44 -19.67
CA SER A 211 14.71 -16.01 -20.94
C SER A 211 13.76 -17.19 -20.76
N PRO A 212 12.91 -17.53 -21.75
CA PRO A 212 12.08 -18.74 -21.73
C PRO A 212 12.87 -20.04 -21.43
N ASP A 213 14.07 -20.20 -22.00
CA ASP A 213 14.92 -21.37 -21.74
C ASP A 213 15.35 -21.46 -20.26
N PHE A 214 15.62 -20.31 -19.64
CA PHE A 214 15.95 -20.26 -18.22
C PHE A 214 14.73 -20.64 -17.37
N ILE A 215 13.54 -20.11 -17.67
CA ILE A 215 12.30 -20.47 -16.99
C ILE A 215 12.02 -21.97 -17.12
N SER A 216 12.15 -22.52 -18.33
CA SER A 216 12.03 -23.97 -18.57
C SER A 216 13.04 -24.76 -17.73
N SER A 217 14.29 -24.29 -17.62
CA SER A 217 15.30 -24.92 -16.77
C SER A 217 14.96 -24.89 -15.27
N LEU A 218 14.26 -23.84 -14.80
CA LEU A 218 13.77 -23.77 -13.43
C LEU A 218 12.75 -24.87 -13.19
N PHE A 219 11.76 -25.00 -14.09
CA PHE A 219 10.68 -25.97 -13.98
C PHE A 219 11.16 -27.40 -14.13
N ASN A 220 12.09 -27.70 -15.04
CA ASN A 220 12.71 -29.03 -15.12
C ASN A 220 13.42 -29.44 -13.82
N GLN A 221 13.99 -28.49 -13.08
CA GLN A 221 14.57 -28.73 -11.74
C GLN A 221 13.50 -28.74 -10.63
N PHE A 222 12.35 -28.12 -10.88
CA PHE A 222 11.21 -28.01 -9.97
C PHE A 222 10.29 -29.23 -10.01
N ASP A 223 10.15 -29.85 -11.18
CA ASP A 223 9.10 -30.81 -11.53
C ASP A 223 9.24 -32.20 -10.90
N THR A 224 10.22 -32.45 -10.04
CA THR A 224 10.48 -33.84 -9.64
C THR A 224 10.87 -34.16 -8.21
N PRO A 225 10.79 -33.21 -7.24
CA PRO A 225 10.40 -33.66 -5.90
C PRO A 225 9.37 -32.78 -5.15
N TYR A 226 9.43 -31.45 -5.21
CA TYR A 226 8.78 -30.61 -4.18
C TYR A 226 7.25 -30.58 -4.27
N PHE A 227 6.70 -30.47 -5.47
CA PHE A 227 5.24 -30.46 -5.69
C PHE A 227 4.65 -31.87 -5.52
N LYS A 228 5.41 -32.91 -5.92
CA LYS A 228 5.06 -34.31 -5.68
C LYS A 228 4.98 -34.67 -4.19
N VAL A 229 5.82 -34.06 -3.33
CA VAL A 229 5.77 -34.26 -1.86
C VAL A 229 5.12 -33.10 -1.09
N LYS A 230 4.38 -32.21 -1.78
CA LYS A 230 3.65 -31.07 -1.19
C LYS A 230 4.50 -30.10 -0.35
N LYS A 231 5.79 -29.93 -0.68
CA LYS A 231 6.72 -29.00 -0.02
C LYS A 231 6.84 -27.67 -0.76
N PHE A 232 5.70 -26.99 -0.95
CA PHE A 232 5.57 -25.80 -1.81
C PHE A 232 6.47 -24.64 -1.38
N GLY A 233 6.49 -24.27 -0.09
CA GLY A 233 7.31 -23.16 0.39
C GLY A 233 8.80 -23.34 0.10
N SER A 234 9.31 -24.55 0.28
CA SER A 234 10.72 -24.87 -0.03
C SER A 234 11.05 -24.85 -1.51
N GLY A 235 10.10 -25.31 -2.35
CA GLY A 235 10.20 -25.20 -3.80
C GLY A 235 10.27 -23.73 -4.17
N ILE A 236 9.24 -22.95 -3.85
CA ILE A 236 9.15 -21.53 -4.21
C ILE A 236 10.40 -20.77 -3.82
N TYR A 237 10.89 -20.96 -2.59
CA TYR A 237 12.12 -20.34 -2.12
C TYR A 237 13.34 -20.65 -3.00
N LYS A 238 13.49 -21.89 -3.47
CA LYS A 238 14.58 -22.28 -4.37
C LYS A 238 14.45 -21.66 -5.75
N THR A 239 13.24 -21.58 -6.31
CA THR A 239 13.01 -20.91 -7.60
C THR A 239 13.36 -19.44 -7.52
N ILE A 240 12.88 -18.73 -6.49
CA ILE A 240 13.24 -17.33 -6.29
C ILE A 240 14.75 -17.17 -6.07
N GLY A 241 15.41 -18.10 -5.36
CA GLY A 241 16.87 -18.12 -5.21
C GLY A 241 17.62 -18.19 -6.54
N ARG A 242 17.15 -19.03 -7.48
CA ARG A 242 17.76 -19.17 -8.81
C ARG A 242 17.55 -17.92 -9.67
N ILE A 243 16.37 -17.31 -9.58
CA ILE A 243 16.08 -16.01 -10.21
C ILE A 243 17.02 -14.95 -9.64
N ALA A 244 17.21 -14.91 -8.31
CA ALA A 244 18.15 -14.00 -7.65
C ALA A 244 19.57 -14.17 -8.18
N ASP A 245 20.07 -15.41 -8.29
CA ASP A 245 21.39 -15.70 -8.83
C ASP A 245 21.55 -15.18 -10.27
N LYS A 246 20.50 -15.32 -11.09
CA LYS A 246 20.49 -14.84 -12.48
C LYS A 246 20.56 -13.31 -12.51
N ILE A 247 19.76 -12.63 -11.70
CA ILE A 247 19.74 -11.16 -11.57
C ILE A 247 21.06 -10.62 -11.05
N TYR A 248 21.63 -11.20 -10.00
CA TYR A 248 22.86 -10.68 -9.41
C TYR A 248 24.10 -10.90 -10.30
N LYS A 249 24.08 -11.90 -11.19
CA LYS A 249 25.17 -12.12 -12.15
C LYS A 249 25.23 -11.08 -13.26
N SER A 250 24.11 -10.49 -13.66
CA SER A 250 24.09 -9.43 -14.68
C SER A 250 24.39 -8.03 -14.12
N SER A 251 24.37 -7.86 -12.80
CA SER A 251 24.70 -6.59 -12.12
C SER A 251 26.19 -6.44 -11.80
N LYS A 252 27.04 -7.36 -12.27
CA LYS A 252 28.51 -7.28 -12.22
C LYS A 252 29.07 -7.04 -13.61
#